data_AF-A0A9J5WNB9-F1
#
_entry.id   AF-A0A9J5WNB9-F1
#
_cell.length_a   1.000
_cell.length_b   1.000
_cell.length_c   1.000
_cell.angle_alpha   90.00
_cell.angle_beta   90.00
_cell.angle_gamma   90.00
#
_symmetry.space_group_name_H-M   'P 1'
#
loop_
_entity.id
_entity.type
_entity.pdbx_description
1 polymer ?
#
loop_
_entity_poly.entity_id
_entity_poly.type
_entity_poly.pdbx_seq_one_letter_code
_entity_poly.pdbx_strand_id
1 'polypeptide(L)'
;MIQDGYETGHVTFFGVLNSCAHSGLVDEGRSSFMSMEKRWSIIPKGEHYSLVDLLGRSGMLVEALELVKQIYLDLPSHARETLLSFCRVHNNLDLSYLVEKKLECLQPSFSCL
;
A
#
# COMPACT_ATOMS: atom_id res chain seq x y z
N MET A 1 26.47 6.35 9.98
CA MET A 1 26.28 7.29 8.86
C MET A 1 24.80 7.57 8.81
N ILE A 2 24.36 8.74 9.28
CA ILE A 2 22.95 9.15 9.27
C ILE A 2 22.90 10.36 8.36
N GLN A 3 22.57 10.11 7.10
CA GLN A 3 22.44 11.11 6.06
C GLN A 3 20.99 11.63 6.14
N ASP A 4 20.87 12.95 6.29
CA ASP A 4 19.67 13.79 6.15
C ASP A 4 18.41 13.38 6.93
N GLY A 5 17.89 14.30 7.76
CA GLY A 5 16.71 14.09 8.62
C GLY A 5 15.45 13.57 7.89
N TYR A 6 15.39 13.68 6.57
CA TYR A 6 14.35 13.10 5.72
C TYR A 6 14.40 11.56 5.67
N GLU A 7 15.60 10.98 5.53
CA GLU A 7 15.79 9.53 5.42
C GLU A 7 15.56 8.85 6.79
N THR A 8 15.92 9.53 7.88
CA THR A 8 15.61 9.06 9.24
C THR A 8 14.12 9.01 9.56
N GLY A 9 13.34 9.93 8.98
CA GLY A 9 11.89 9.96 9.15
C GLY A 9 11.25 8.71 8.54
N HIS A 10 11.65 8.35 7.33
CA HIS A 10 11.20 7.13 6.66
C HIS A 10 11.51 5.86 7.49
N VAL A 11 12.75 5.70 7.94
CA VAL A 11 13.15 4.53 8.74
C VAL A 11 12.34 4.43 10.04
N THR A 12 12.05 5.58 10.69
CA THR A 12 11.25 5.63 11.91
C THR A 12 9.81 5.16 11.66
N PHE A 13 9.16 5.71 10.63
CA PHE A 13 7.79 5.34 10.29
C PHE A 13 7.68 3.90 9.80
N PHE A 14 8.66 3.42 9.04
CA PHE A 14 8.75 2.02 8.65
C PHE A 14 8.73 1.10 9.87
N GLY A 15 9.59 1.37 10.87
CA GLY A 15 9.65 0.58 12.10
C GLY A 15 8.34 0.58 12.89
N VAL A 16 7.70 1.75 13.03
CA VAL A 16 6.41 1.90 13.72
C VAL A 16 5.29 1.15 12.98
N LEU A 17 5.18 1.31 11.66
CA LEU A 17 4.13 0.66 10.89
C LEU A 17 4.30 -0.86 10.87
N ASN A 18 5.54 -1.35 10.81
CA ASN A 18 5.82 -2.77 10.86
C ASN A 18 5.50 -3.39 12.24
N SER A 19 5.79 -2.67 13.34
CA SER A 19 5.45 -3.15 14.68
C SER A 19 3.93 -3.15 14.92
N CYS A 20 3.21 -2.14 14.44
CA CYS A 20 1.74 -2.10 14.42
C CYS A 20 1.17 -3.26 13.61
N ALA A 21 1.73 -3.52 12.43
CA ALA A 21 1.31 -4.64 11.58
C ALA A 21 1.48 -5.98 12.29
N HIS A 22 2.63 -6.22 12.92
CA HIS A 22 2.91 -7.44 13.67
C HIS A 22 1.99 -7.61 14.88
N SER A 23 1.67 -6.51 15.56
CA SER A 23 0.86 -6.52 16.79
C SER A 23 -0.65 -6.43 16.54
N GLY A 24 -1.09 -6.27 15.29
CA GLY A 24 -2.50 -6.08 14.94
C GLY A 24 -3.09 -4.75 15.39
N LEU A 25 -2.27 -3.72 15.60
CA LEU A 25 -2.67 -2.41 16.11
C LEU A 25 -3.12 -1.48 14.98
N VAL A 26 -4.37 -1.67 14.53
CA VAL A 26 -4.93 -1.00 13.34
C VAL A 26 -5.00 0.51 13.50
N ASP A 27 -5.54 1.00 14.62
CA ASP A 27 -5.78 2.43 14.81
C ASP A 27 -4.47 3.22 14.95
N GLU A 28 -3.50 2.65 15.64
CA GLU A 28 -2.14 3.20 15.77
C GLU A 28 -1.40 3.20 14.44
N GLY A 29 -1.51 2.10 13.67
CA GLY A 29 -0.95 2.02 12.32
C GLY A 29 -1.53 3.09 11.40
N ARG A 30 -2.85 3.26 11.40
CA ARG A 30 -3.55 4.28 10.60
C ARG A 30 -3.13 5.70 11.00
N SER A 31 -3.13 5.98 12.30
CA SER A 31 -2.76 7.30 12.83
C SER A 31 -1.32 7.67 12.46
N SER A 32 -0.39 6.71 12.63
CA SER A 32 1.01 6.86 12.26
C SER A 32 1.16 7.17 10.77
N PHE A 33 0.51 6.37 9.92
CA PHE A 33 0.56 6.53 8.47
C PHE A 33 0.03 7.90 8.01
N MET A 34 -1.14 8.33 8.51
CA MET A 34 -1.71 9.65 8.16
C MET A 34 -0.85 10.81 8.66
N SER A 35 -0.13 10.63 9.76
CA SER A 35 0.73 11.68 10.32
C SER A 35 1.95 11.96 9.44
N MET A 36 2.43 10.97 8.68
CA MET A 36 3.61 11.12 7.80
C MET A 36 3.47 12.33 6.89
N GLU A 37 2.39 12.41 6.13
CA GLU A 37 2.14 13.51 5.21
C GLU A 37 1.64 14.76 5.96
N LYS A 38 0.64 14.60 6.83
CA LYS A 38 -0.06 15.75 7.47
C LYS A 38 0.80 16.54 8.45
N ARG A 39 1.74 15.88 9.14
CA ARG A 39 2.52 16.49 10.23
C ARG A 39 4.00 16.55 9.93
N TRP A 40 4.53 15.58 9.19
CA TRP A 40 5.97 15.45 8.95
C TRP A 40 6.36 15.78 7.51
N SER A 41 5.39 16.03 6.63
CA SER A 41 5.61 16.27 5.19
C SER A 41 6.42 15.16 4.51
N ILE A 42 6.29 13.93 5.02
CA ILE A 42 6.93 12.73 4.48
C ILE A 42 5.90 12.01 3.61
N ILE A 43 6.21 11.91 2.31
CA ILE A 43 5.35 11.17 1.37
C ILE A 43 5.60 9.66 1.58
N PRO A 44 4.58 8.85 1.89
CA PRO A 44 4.76 7.42 2.08
C PRO A 44 5.28 6.72 0.81
N LYS A 45 6.33 5.92 0.98
CA LYS A 45 6.95 5.06 -0.06
C LYS A 45 6.55 3.61 0.10
N GLY A 46 6.85 2.76 -0.90
CA GLY A 46 6.55 1.32 -0.93
C GLY A 46 6.72 0.58 0.41
N GLU A 47 7.83 0.84 1.11
CA GLU A 47 8.15 0.25 2.42
C GLU A 47 7.18 0.63 3.56
N HIS A 48 6.49 1.76 3.50
CA HIS A 48 5.53 2.23 4.51
C HIS A 48 4.13 1.63 4.32
N TYR A 49 3.90 0.86 3.26
CA TYR A 49 2.60 0.24 2.99
C TYR A 49 2.40 -1.11 3.67
N SER A 50 3.21 -1.43 4.69
CA SER A 50 2.91 -2.47 5.67
C SER A 50 1.54 -2.26 6.36
N LEU A 51 0.98 -1.04 6.32
CA LEU A 51 -0.40 -0.77 6.70
C LEU A 51 -1.42 -1.54 5.84
N VAL A 52 -1.14 -1.80 4.56
CA VAL A 52 -2.04 -2.58 3.68
C VAL A 52 -2.13 -4.03 4.17
N ASP A 53 -1.01 -4.63 4.57
CA ASP A 53 -0.97 -5.97 5.16
C ASP A 53 -1.74 -6.02 6.50
N LEU A 54 -1.55 -5.02 7.36
CA LEU A 54 -2.29 -4.87 8.61
C LEU A 54 -3.81 -4.78 8.38
N LEU A 55 -4.27 -3.92 7.47
CA LEU A 55 -5.68 -3.74 7.14
C LEU A 55 -6.27 -5.01 6.50
N GLY A 56 -5.52 -5.65 5.60
CA GLY A 56 -5.91 -6.90 4.96
C GLY A 56 -6.16 -8.02 5.96
N ARG A 57 -5.20 -8.26 6.88
CA ARG A 57 -5.36 -9.27 7.95
C ARG A 57 -6.50 -8.97 8.91
N SER A 58 -6.82 -7.69 9.10
CA SER A 58 -7.90 -7.24 9.99
C SER A 58 -9.28 -7.23 9.31
N GLY A 59 -9.37 -7.67 8.04
CA GLY A 59 -10.62 -7.70 7.28
C GLY A 59 -11.07 -6.34 6.74
N MET A 60 -10.24 -5.30 6.86
CA MET A 60 -10.53 -3.94 6.39
C MET A 60 -10.20 -3.79 4.90
N LEU A 61 -10.77 -4.67 4.07
CA LEU A 61 -10.40 -4.84 2.67
C LEU A 61 -10.67 -3.62 1.79
N VAL A 62 -11.74 -2.87 2.07
CA VAL A 62 -12.09 -1.65 1.32
C VAL A 62 -11.03 -0.57 1.52
N GLU A 63 -10.60 -0.36 2.76
CA GLU A 63 -9.58 0.64 3.08
C GLU A 63 -8.19 0.21 2.58
N ALA A 64 -7.85 -1.06 2.72
CA ALA A 64 -6.63 -1.62 2.15
C ALA A 64 -6.58 -1.39 0.63
N LEU A 65 -7.70 -1.57 -0.07
CA LEU A 65 -7.82 -1.29 -1.49
C LEU A 65 -7.68 0.20 -1.80
N GLU A 66 -8.32 1.08 -1.04
CA GLU A 66 -8.23 2.52 -1.25
C GLU A 66 -6.79 3.00 -1.12
N LEU A 67 -6.07 2.51 -0.11
CA LEU A 67 -4.64 2.71 0.02
C LEU A 67 -3.92 2.19 -1.23
N VAL A 68 -4.11 0.93 -1.63
CA VAL A 68 -3.44 0.42 -2.84
C VAL A 68 -3.78 1.25 -4.09
N LYS A 69 -5.00 1.75 -4.24
CA LYS A 69 -5.39 2.62 -5.36
C LYS A 69 -4.61 3.95 -5.40
N GLN A 70 -4.26 4.51 -4.24
CA GLN A 70 -3.48 5.75 -4.15
C GLN A 70 -2.02 5.56 -4.59
N ILE A 71 -1.51 4.34 -4.50
CA ILE A 71 -0.09 3.97 -4.75
C ILE A 71 0.03 3.09 -5.98
N TYR A 72 -1.09 2.75 -6.62
CA TYR A 72 -1.13 1.72 -7.66
C TYR A 72 -0.16 2.01 -8.82
N LEU A 73 0.12 3.30 -9.03
CA LEU A 73 1.08 3.81 -10.00
C LEU A 73 2.55 3.62 -9.56
N ASP A 74 2.83 3.68 -8.25
CA ASP A 74 4.16 3.58 -7.65
C ASP A 74 4.52 2.17 -7.11
N LEU A 75 3.53 1.27 -6.98
CA LEU A 75 3.77 -0.11 -6.57
C LEU A 75 4.56 -0.85 -7.67
N PRO A 76 5.62 -1.60 -7.34
CA PRO A 76 6.31 -2.44 -8.32
C PRO A 76 5.38 -3.54 -8.86
N SER A 77 5.56 -3.95 -10.12
CA SER A 77 4.63 -4.85 -10.85
C SER A 77 4.28 -6.13 -10.09
N HIS A 78 5.26 -6.73 -9.39
CA HIS A 78 5.07 -7.96 -8.60
C HIS A 78 4.06 -7.77 -7.44
N ALA A 79 4.00 -6.58 -6.83
CA ALA A 79 3.08 -6.30 -5.73
C ALA A 79 1.63 -6.16 -6.23
N ARG A 80 1.46 -5.66 -7.46
CA ARG A 80 0.14 -5.58 -8.12
C ARG A 80 -0.39 -6.97 -8.46
N GLU A 81 0.47 -7.84 -8.99
CA GLU A 81 0.13 -9.24 -9.29
C GLU A 81 -0.22 -10.03 -8.02
N THR A 82 0.52 -9.78 -6.94
CA THR A 82 0.26 -10.40 -5.63
C THR A 82 -1.11 -9.97 -5.08
N LEU A 83 -1.45 -8.69 -5.16
CA LEU A 83 -2.78 -8.21 -4.75
C LEU A 83 -3.89 -8.85 -5.58
N LEU A 84 -3.71 -8.94 -6.91
CA LEU A 84 -4.68 -9.57 -7.80
C LEU A 84 -4.89 -11.05 -7.45
N SER A 85 -3.82 -11.76 -7.10
CA SER A 85 -3.87 -13.14 -6.62
C SER A 85 -4.72 -13.25 -5.34
N PHE A 86 -4.52 -12.36 -4.36
CA PHE A 86 -5.33 -12.36 -3.14
C PHE A 86 -6.80 -12.01 -3.40
N CYS A 87 -7.11 -11.10 -4.33
CA CYS A 87 -8.49 -10.80 -4.73
C CYS A 87 -9.22 -12.06 -5.23
N ARG A 88 -8.53 -12.88 -6.03
CA ARG A 88 -9.05 -14.14 -6.59
C ARG A 88 -9.24 -15.21 -5.52
N VAL A 89 -8.24 -15.39 -4.63
CA VAL A 89 -8.30 -16.38 -3.53
C VAL A 89 -9.45 -16.09 -2.57
N HIS A 90 -9.73 -14.82 -2.30
CA HIS A 90 -10.83 -14.41 -1.41
C HIS A 90 -12.17 -14.22 -2.13
N ASN A 91 -12.28 -14.64 -3.39
CA ASN A 91 -13.49 -14.55 -4.22
C ASN A 91 -14.08 -13.13 -4.29
N ASN A 92 -13.23 -12.12 -4.15
CA ASN A 92 -13.63 -10.72 -4.20
C ASN A 92 -13.54 -10.23 -5.66
N LEU A 93 -14.53 -10.65 -6.45
CA LEU A 93 -14.57 -10.44 -7.90
C LEU A 93 -14.66 -8.96 -8.28
N ASP A 94 -15.35 -8.15 -7.48
CA ASP A 94 -15.42 -6.69 -7.67
C ASP A 94 -14.05 -6.03 -7.54
N LEU A 95 -13.26 -6.53 -6.58
CA LEU A 95 -11.88 -6.10 -6.35
C LEU A 95 -10.97 -6.51 -7.51
N SER A 96 -11.06 -7.78 -7.93
CA SER A 96 -10.31 -8.30 -9.07
C SER A 96 -10.58 -7.49 -10.34
N TYR A 97 -11.85 -7.20 -10.62
CA TYR A 97 -12.26 -6.42 -11.79
C TYR A 97 -11.74 -4.97 -11.72
N LEU A 98 -11.79 -4.33 -10.55
CA LEU A 98 -11.25 -2.99 -10.36
C LEU A 98 -9.74 -2.93 -10.60
N VAL A 99 -9.00 -3.92 -10.11
CA VAL A 99 -7.55 -4.02 -10.27
C VAL A 99 -7.19 -4.31 -11.73
N GLU A 100 -7.86 -5.28 -12.38
CA GLU A 100 -7.69 -5.59 -13.82
C GLU A 100 -7.99 -4.37 -14.71
N LYS A 101 -9.13 -3.70 -14.51
CA LYS A 101 -9.49 -2.51 -15.28
C LYS A 101 -8.47 -1.38 -15.10
N LYS A 102 -7.90 -1.22 -13.91
CA LYS A 102 -6.85 -0.22 -13.65
C LYS A 102 -5.53 -0.61 -14.33
N LEU A 103 -5.19 -1.90 -14.41
CA LEU A 103 -4.03 -2.41 -15.15
C LEU A 103 -4.16 -2.16 -16.65
N GLU A 104 -5.33 -2.41 -17.23
CA GLU A 104 -5.61 -2.16 -18.64
C GLU A 104 -5.47 -0.67 -19.00
N CYS A 105 -5.91 0.24 -18.13
CA CYS A 105 -5.71 1.68 -18.33
C CYS A 105 -4.24 2.14 -18.22
N LEU A 106 -3.34 1.30 -17.70
CA LEU A 106 -1.92 1.61 -17.47
C LEU A 106 -0.97 0.94 -18.46
N GLN A 107 -1.45 -0.01 -19.26
CA GLN A 107 -0.72 -0.50 -20.41
C GLN A 107 -0.75 0.62 -21.47
N PRO A 108 0.39 1.29 -21.81
CA PRO A 108 0.42 2.05 -23.03
C PRO A 108 0.13 1.06 -24.15
N SER A 109 -0.90 1.35 -24.94
CA SER A 109 -1.26 0.57 -26.12
C SER A 109 -0.03 0.36 -26.99
N PHE A 110 0.59 -0.81 -26.90
CA PHE A 110 1.49 -1.31 -27.93
C PHE A 110 1.06 -2.72 -28.30
N SER A 111 0.01 -2.74 -29.11
CA SER A 111 -0.12 -3.71 -30.20
C SER A 111 -1.10 -3.13 -31.22
N CYS A 112 -0.65 -2.09 -31.93
CA CYS A 112 -0.97 -2.01 -33.35
C CYS A 112 0.32 -2.39 -34.07
N LEU A 113 0.17 -3.33 -35.02
CA LEU A 113 1.17 -3.99 -35.86
C LEU A 113 2.34 -3.12 -36.31
#